data_AF-U4KXK4-F1
#
_entry.id   AF-U4KXK4-F1
#
_cell.length_a   1.000
_cell.length_b   1.000
_cell.length_c   1.000
_cell.angle_alpha   90.00
_cell.angle_beta   90.00
_cell.angle_gamma   90.00
#
_symmetry.space_group_name_H-M   'P 1'
#
loop_
_entity.id
_entity.type
_entity.pdbx_description
1 polymer ?
#
loop_
_entity_poly.entity_id
_entity_poly.type
_entity_poly.pdbx_seq_one_letter_code
_entity_poly.pdbx_strand_id
1 'polypeptide(L)'
;MTNSNYNELSNQKLVPKRSEPCQSLAEKSDVTTYDTDSGDDSAVDIADIWLPTEGTKQEEPLSSKKGPIVEIEKPGQTINPKTKEAINMMKSLPQGVTWDHVEYRGHTWSVVPKDLCKAVHRVLQKLCHEPLDLYDAKYTLHRHTPEAIARMQKCYICSGSRTTPTCSTHPGKQFQRLNRETNNQERHWTCCTTVEVVSRKSKRKPGCNPLDKHTFEDLEGLAANFDFIETPAPITGTPKRKAVVLDCEMGGSRFGRSELIWVTVVDFYTGEDLVHDFVKPSTVIVDWRTQYSGVSEKMANGLEAKNHFINGWQQARELLLQHIDSDTIIVGHALNNDLDQLRLIHHRVIDTALTIPRIMGKKHSIQCLSLELLSKAVQNGTNGHDCLEDTLSARELLIWYLRHPDEVLDRTHQNLREYAEANAEAAIRKATLAALKQESQAESILPSKQWTPEQRALLQQLLATGLTTRDVVAECARVDQSKSV
;
A
#
# COMPACT_ATOMS: atom_id res chain seq x y z
N MET A 1 -67.35 0.47 -3.71
CA MET A 1 -67.25 -0.24 -5.00
C MET A 1 -65.77 -0.47 -5.27
N THR A 2 -65.13 -1.42 -4.60
CA THR A 2 -64.92 -2.81 -5.07
C THR A 2 -64.46 -2.88 -6.52
N ASN A 3 -63.19 -3.22 -6.75
CA ASN A 3 -62.90 -4.51 -7.35
C ASN A 3 -61.45 -4.96 -7.14
N SER A 4 -61.35 -6.22 -6.73
CA SER A 4 -60.16 -7.03 -6.55
C SER A 4 -59.96 -7.97 -7.75
N ASN A 5 -58.77 -8.55 -7.79
CA ASN A 5 -58.39 -9.85 -8.37
C ASN A 5 -58.23 -9.95 -9.89
N TYR A 6 -57.03 -10.38 -10.29
CA TYR A 6 -56.82 -11.72 -10.87
C TYR A 6 -55.36 -12.20 -10.66
N ASN A 7 -55.23 -13.25 -9.83
CA ASN A 7 -54.36 -14.44 -9.81
C ASN A 7 -52.99 -14.42 -10.54
N GLU A 8 -51.90 -14.70 -9.82
CA GLU A 8 -51.32 -16.05 -9.53
C GLU A 8 -50.88 -16.80 -10.80
N LEU A 9 -49.56 -17.02 -10.95
CA LEU A 9 -48.99 -18.26 -11.47
C LEU A 9 -47.47 -18.37 -11.22
N SER A 10 -47.12 -19.51 -10.60
CA SER A 10 -45.87 -20.27 -10.69
C SER A 10 -44.67 -19.89 -9.81
N ASN A 11 -44.61 -20.62 -8.68
CA ASN A 11 -43.39 -21.12 -8.05
C ASN A 11 -42.41 -21.73 -9.08
N GLN A 12 -41.20 -21.19 -9.17
CA GLN A 12 -40.01 -21.98 -9.49
C GLN A 12 -38.89 -21.63 -8.50
N LYS A 13 -38.43 -22.66 -7.78
CA LYS A 13 -37.23 -22.63 -6.94
C LYS A 13 -36.02 -22.25 -7.79
N LEU A 14 -35.51 -21.03 -7.61
CA LEU A 14 -34.17 -20.67 -8.08
C LEU A 14 -33.15 -21.18 -7.06
N VAL A 15 -32.46 -22.26 -7.44
CA VAL A 15 -31.21 -22.69 -6.80
C VAL A 15 -30.18 -21.60 -7.05
N PRO A 16 -29.48 -21.05 -6.04
CA PRO A 16 -28.41 -20.10 -6.28
C PRO A 16 -27.29 -20.81 -7.03
N LYS A 17 -27.03 -20.40 -8.28
CA LYS A 17 -25.79 -20.75 -8.97
C LYS A 17 -24.63 -20.18 -8.12
N ARG A 18 -23.63 -21.02 -7.84
CA ARG A 18 -22.34 -20.58 -7.28
C ARG A 18 -21.88 -19.36 -8.08
N SER A 19 -21.71 -18.23 -7.41
CA SER A 19 -21.04 -17.06 -7.96
C SER A 19 -19.63 -17.47 -8.35
N GLU A 20 -19.28 -17.26 -9.62
CA GLU A 20 -17.89 -17.33 -10.06
C GLU A 20 -17.06 -16.32 -9.25
N PRO A 21 -15.79 -16.63 -8.92
CA PRO A 21 -14.93 -15.68 -8.23
C PRO A 21 -14.82 -14.41 -9.04
N CYS A 22 -14.93 -13.26 -8.38
CA CYS A 22 -14.78 -11.94 -8.97
C CYS A 22 -13.44 -11.88 -9.72
N GLN A 23 -13.47 -12.14 -11.02
CA GLN A 23 -12.34 -11.92 -11.89
C GLN A 23 -12.18 -10.41 -11.93
N SER A 24 -11.13 -9.94 -11.25
CA SER A 24 -10.67 -8.56 -11.37
C SER A 24 -10.51 -8.27 -12.86
N LEU A 25 -11.44 -7.49 -13.42
CA LEU A 25 -11.12 -6.67 -14.57
C LEU A 25 -9.93 -5.83 -14.09
N ALA A 26 -8.76 -6.10 -14.67
CA ALA A 26 -7.61 -5.25 -14.54
C ALA A 26 -7.98 -3.92 -15.19
N GLU A 27 -8.70 -3.08 -14.44
CA GLU A 27 -8.89 -1.69 -14.78
C GLU A 27 -7.50 -1.07 -14.76
N LYS A 28 -7.05 -0.69 -15.95
CA LYS A 28 -5.94 0.23 -16.14
C LYS A 28 -6.33 1.53 -15.49
N SER A 29 -6.03 1.64 -14.21
CA SER A 29 -6.05 2.89 -13.49
C SER A 29 -4.88 3.73 -14.01
N ASP A 30 -5.18 4.76 -14.80
CA ASP A 30 -4.33 5.94 -14.94
C ASP A 30 -4.38 6.74 -13.62
N VAL A 31 -3.99 6.10 -12.52
CA VAL A 31 -3.58 6.79 -11.30
C VAL A 31 -2.18 7.30 -11.58
N THR A 32 -2.07 8.59 -11.87
CA THR A 32 -0.80 9.30 -11.75
C THR A 32 -0.43 9.34 -10.28
N THR A 33 0.21 8.26 -9.83
CA THR A 33 1.04 8.27 -8.63
C THR A 33 2.09 9.36 -8.87
N TYR A 34 2.03 10.44 -8.08
CA TYR A 34 3.13 11.38 -8.02
C TYR A 34 4.21 10.76 -7.15
N ASP A 35 5.36 10.53 -7.78
CA ASP A 35 6.59 10.01 -7.19
C ASP A 35 6.98 10.78 -5.92
N THR A 36 6.81 10.18 -4.75
CA THR A 36 7.73 10.42 -3.62
C THR A 36 8.95 9.53 -3.80
N ASP A 37 9.79 9.90 -4.77
CA ASP A 37 11.10 9.29 -4.99
C ASP A 37 12.05 9.79 -3.88
N SER A 38 12.26 8.95 -2.87
CA SER A 38 13.36 9.04 -1.91
C SER A 38 14.25 7.80 -2.06
N GLY A 39 14.86 7.66 -3.24
CA GLY A 39 16.02 6.81 -3.43
C GLY A 39 17.28 7.64 -3.24
N ASP A 40 17.86 7.60 -2.04
CA ASP A 40 19.30 7.80 -1.87
C ASP A 40 19.80 6.81 -0.80
N ASP A 41 20.58 5.84 -1.27
CA ASP A 41 21.25 4.83 -0.45
C ASP A 41 22.33 5.52 0.40
N SER A 42 22.02 5.73 1.67
CA SER A 42 23.05 5.67 2.71
C SER A 42 22.51 4.83 3.86
N ALA A 43 22.96 3.58 3.89
CA ALA A 43 22.85 2.72 5.05
C ALA A 43 23.53 3.44 6.22
N VAL A 44 22.73 3.93 7.16
CA VAL A 44 23.21 4.26 8.50
C VAL A 44 22.90 3.02 9.33
N ASP A 45 23.94 2.28 9.73
CA ASP A 45 23.82 1.12 10.62
C ASP A 45 23.12 1.54 11.92
N ILE A 46 21.85 1.13 12.09
CA ILE A 46 21.13 1.31 13.36
C ILE A 46 21.42 0.09 14.23
N ALA A 47 22.64 0.03 14.75
CA ALA A 47 23.02 -0.91 15.82
C ALA A 47 23.47 -0.21 17.12
N ASP A 48 23.63 1.12 17.15
CA ASP A 48 24.36 1.80 18.24
C ASP A 48 23.55 2.71 19.18
N ILE A 49 22.22 2.59 19.28
CA ILE A 49 21.43 3.51 20.17
C ILE A 49 20.83 2.82 21.42
N TRP A 50 21.13 1.55 21.69
CA TRP A 50 20.66 0.90 22.92
C TRP A 50 21.68 -0.06 23.53
N LEU A 51 22.56 0.43 24.41
CA LEU A 51 23.11 -0.37 25.50
C LEU A 51 23.39 0.49 26.76
N PRO A 52 23.07 0.00 27.96
CA PRO A 52 23.51 0.57 29.23
C PRO A 52 24.96 0.18 29.57
N THR A 53 25.52 0.96 30.50
CA THR A 53 26.92 1.07 30.93
C THR A 53 27.55 -0.14 31.65
N GLU A 54 28.88 -0.23 31.47
CA GLU A 54 29.96 -0.83 32.30
C GLU A 54 30.27 -2.35 32.26
N GLY A 55 31.57 -2.64 32.05
CA GLY A 55 32.20 -3.92 32.42
C GLY A 55 33.30 -4.42 31.48
N THR A 56 34.53 -3.90 31.61
CA THR A 56 35.75 -4.42 30.96
C THR A 56 36.04 -5.89 31.27
N LYS A 57 36.35 -6.72 30.26
CA LYS A 57 37.36 -7.82 30.36
C LYS A 57 37.74 -8.41 28.99
N GLN A 58 39.01 -8.82 28.94
CA GLN A 58 39.89 -9.20 27.83
C GLN A 58 39.38 -10.27 26.85
N GLU A 59 39.79 -10.14 25.58
CA GLU A 59 39.63 -11.13 24.50
C GLU A 59 40.62 -12.30 24.61
N GLU A 60 40.14 -13.53 24.44
CA GLU A 60 40.91 -14.71 24.02
C GLU A 60 40.20 -15.41 22.85
N PRO A 61 40.93 -16.07 21.92
CA PRO A 61 40.37 -16.53 20.65
C PRO A 61 39.60 -17.86 20.79
N LEU A 62 38.33 -17.87 20.38
CA LEU A 62 37.49 -19.06 20.43
C LEU A 62 37.81 -20.07 19.31
N SER A 63 38.30 -21.21 19.75
CA SER A 63 38.35 -22.51 19.06
C SER A 63 36.98 -22.97 18.58
N SER A 64 36.97 -23.56 17.37
CA SER A 64 35.85 -24.17 16.68
C SER A 64 35.13 -25.26 17.50
N LYS A 65 33.89 -24.99 17.93
CA LYS A 65 32.89 -26.02 18.24
C LYS A 65 31.57 -25.65 17.59
N LYS A 66 31.15 -26.46 16.61
CA LYS A 66 29.82 -26.38 16.00
C LYS A 66 28.77 -26.65 17.08
N GLY A 67 28.11 -25.59 17.54
CA GLY A 67 26.87 -25.69 18.31
C GLY A 67 25.75 -26.26 17.44
N PRO A 68 24.64 -26.70 18.06
CA PRO A 68 23.51 -27.27 17.33
C PRO A 68 23.00 -26.22 16.34
N ILE A 69 22.75 -26.67 15.11
CA ILE A 69 22.09 -25.89 14.08
C ILE A 69 20.71 -25.53 14.64
N VAL A 70 20.58 -24.29 15.13
CA VAL A 70 19.27 -23.68 15.29
C VAL A 70 18.72 -23.59 13.89
N GLU A 71 17.70 -24.38 13.59
CA GLU A 71 16.90 -24.20 12.38
C GLU A 71 16.39 -22.76 12.40
N ILE A 72 17.01 -21.92 11.59
CA ILE A 72 16.51 -20.59 11.31
C ILE A 72 15.23 -20.83 10.52
N GLU A 73 14.08 -20.68 11.19
CA GLU A 73 12.77 -20.75 10.56
C GLU A 73 12.77 -19.85 9.31
N LYS A 74 12.41 -20.44 8.17
CA LYS A 74 12.36 -19.72 6.90
C LYS A 74 11.28 -18.61 7.02
N PRO A 75 11.59 -17.36 6.62
CA PRO A 75 10.60 -16.28 6.64
C PRO A 75 9.39 -16.65 5.77
N GLY A 76 8.19 -16.69 6.35
CA GLY A 76 6.92 -16.80 5.61
C GLY A 76 6.08 -18.07 5.80
N GLN A 77 6.37 -18.96 6.75
CA GLN A 77 5.59 -20.20 6.95
C GLN A 77 4.64 -20.20 8.16
N THR A 78 4.74 -19.24 9.07
CA THR A 78 3.96 -19.23 10.32
C THR A 78 3.18 -17.93 10.48
N ILE A 79 1.99 -18.03 11.07
CA ILE A 79 1.17 -16.86 11.42
C ILE A 79 1.92 -16.06 12.49
N ASN A 80 2.06 -14.75 12.30
CA ASN A 80 2.69 -13.87 13.27
C ASN A 80 2.08 -14.12 14.68
N PRO A 81 2.92 -14.30 15.73
CA PRO A 81 2.47 -14.55 17.10
C PRO A 81 1.39 -13.59 17.59
N LYS A 82 1.49 -12.30 17.24
CA LYS A 82 0.52 -11.25 17.59
C LYS A 82 -0.85 -11.51 16.96
N THR A 83 -0.88 -11.89 15.68
CA THR A 83 -2.12 -12.26 14.99
C THR A 83 -2.73 -13.52 15.60
N LYS A 84 -1.91 -14.51 15.95
CA LYS A 84 -2.37 -15.73 16.64
C LYS A 84 -2.95 -15.43 18.02
N GLU A 85 -2.30 -14.56 18.80
CA GLU A 85 -2.80 -14.10 20.11
C GLU A 85 -4.15 -13.39 19.95
N ALA A 86 -4.24 -12.45 19.00
CA ALA A 86 -5.49 -11.74 18.71
C ALA A 86 -6.62 -12.70 18.32
N ILE A 87 -6.35 -13.71 17.47
CA ILE A 87 -7.32 -14.75 17.09
C ILE A 87 -7.82 -15.52 18.32
N ASN A 88 -6.92 -15.92 19.22
CA ASN A 88 -7.32 -16.60 20.46
C ASN A 88 -8.19 -15.70 21.35
N MET A 89 -7.86 -14.41 21.45
CA MET A 89 -8.68 -13.46 22.19
C MET A 89 -10.06 -13.27 21.54
N MET A 90 -10.13 -13.21 20.21
CA MET A 90 -11.40 -13.14 19.47
C MET A 90 -12.28 -14.38 19.73
N LYS A 91 -11.69 -15.58 19.71
CA LYS A 91 -12.40 -16.82 20.05
C LYS A 91 -12.94 -16.84 21.49
N SER A 92 -12.28 -16.13 22.41
CA SER A 92 -12.74 -16.00 23.79
C SER A 92 -13.88 -15.00 23.98
N LEU A 93 -14.24 -14.22 22.95
CA LEU A 93 -15.36 -13.29 23.03
C LEU A 93 -16.69 -14.08 23.20
N PRO A 94 -17.60 -13.60 24.06
CA PRO A 94 -18.92 -14.20 24.22
C PRO A 94 -19.63 -14.40 22.88
N GLN A 95 -20.04 -15.63 22.61
CA GLN A 95 -20.76 -16.02 21.40
C GLN A 95 -22.28 -15.92 21.61
N GLY A 96 -23.03 -15.75 20.51
CA GLY A 96 -24.49 -15.67 20.57
C GLY A 96 -25.06 -14.37 21.16
N VAL A 97 -24.22 -13.35 21.36
CA VAL A 97 -24.67 -12.01 21.75
C VAL A 97 -25.36 -11.35 20.56
N THR A 98 -26.54 -10.76 20.78
CA THR A 98 -27.25 -9.97 19.76
C THR A 98 -26.53 -8.64 19.55
N TRP A 99 -26.30 -8.29 18.29
CA TRP A 99 -25.73 -7.00 17.90
C TRP A 99 -26.85 -6.09 17.45
N ASP A 100 -26.84 -4.85 17.92
CA ASP A 100 -27.71 -3.80 17.39
C ASP A 100 -27.17 -3.33 16.03
N HIS A 101 -27.99 -2.59 15.28
CA HIS A 101 -27.62 -2.08 13.97
C HIS A 101 -28.11 -0.64 13.77
N VAL A 102 -27.37 0.12 12.97
CA VAL A 102 -27.81 1.41 12.41
C VAL A 102 -27.95 1.30 10.90
N GLU A 103 -28.91 1.99 10.32
CA GLU A 103 -29.12 2.00 8.87
C GLU A 103 -28.54 3.28 8.26
N TYR A 104 -27.78 3.13 7.18
CA TYR A 104 -27.29 4.25 6.39
C TYR A 104 -27.10 3.80 4.93
N ARG A 105 -27.59 4.61 3.98
CA ARG A 105 -27.59 4.32 2.53
C ARG A 105 -28.13 2.94 2.13
N GLY A 106 -29.11 2.42 2.86
CA GLY A 106 -29.72 1.11 2.60
C GLY A 106 -28.90 -0.07 3.08
N HIS A 107 -27.80 0.17 3.80
CA HIS A 107 -26.99 -0.84 4.45
C HIS A 107 -27.19 -0.79 5.97
N THR A 108 -27.16 -1.96 6.61
CA THR A 108 -27.09 -2.09 8.07
C THR A 108 -25.65 -2.16 8.55
N TRP A 109 -25.31 -1.40 9.58
CA TRP A 109 -23.97 -1.32 10.16
C TRP A 109 -24.05 -1.77 11.62
N SER A 110 -23.17 -2.69 12.03
CA SER A 110 -23.23 -3.31 13.35
C SER A 110 -22.90 -2.31 14.45
N VAL A 111 -23.52 -2.42 15.62
CA VAL A 111 -23.17 -1.68 16.83
C VAL A 111 -22.60 -2.67 17.84
N VAL A 112 -21.41 -2.36 18.39
CA VAL A 112 -20.75 -3.22 19.37
C VAL A 112 -21.56 -3.22 20.68
N PRO A 113 -22.03 -4.38 21.17
CA PRO A 113 -22.75 -4.46 22.43
C PRO A 113 -21.91 -3.89 23.58
N LYS A 114 -22.54 -3.11 24.47
CA LYS A 114 -21.85 -2.41 25.57
C LYS A 114 -21.02 -3.35 26.44
N ASP A 115 -21.52 -4.55 26.70
CA ASP A 115 -20.85 -5.57 27.52
C ASP A 115 -19.60 -6.14 26.83
N LEU A 116 -19.53 -6.06 25.50
CA LEU A 116 -18.38 -6.50 24.71
C LEU A 116 -17.33 -5.42 24.50
N CYS A 117 -17.69 -4.12 24.62
CA CYS A 117 -16.78 -3.01 24.32
C CYS A 117 -15.40 -3.13 24.98
N LYS A 118 -15.35 -3.52 26.27
CA LYS A 118 -14.09 -3.69 27.00
C LYS A 118 -13.25 -4.85 26.48
N ALA A 119 -13.88 -5.98 26.14
CA ALA A 119 -13.18 -7.14 25.61
C ALA A 119 -12.70 -6.88 24.18
N VAL A 120 -13.56 -6.31 23.33
CA VAL A 120 -13.22 -5.87 21.97
C VAL A 120 -12.06 -4.89 21.99
N HIS A 121 -12.08 -3.88 22.88
CA HIS A 121 -10.99 -2.92 22.99
C HIS A 121 -9.64 -3.60 23.24
N ARG A 122 -9.57 -4.61 24.12
CA ARG A 122 -8.33 -5.36 24.36
C ARG A 122 -7.82 -6.07 23.10
N VAL A 123 -8.72 -6.60 22.28
CA VAL A 123 -8.36 -7.19 20.97
C VAL A 123 -7.83 -6.11 20.03
N LEU A 124 -8.51 -4.96 19.94
CA LEU A 124 -8.06 -3.83 19.10
C LEU A 124 -6.66 -3.35 19.51
N GLN A 125 -6.37 -3.26 20.81
CA GLN A 125 -5.03 -2.92 21.30
C GLN A 125 -3.96 -3.88 20.78
N LYS A 126 -4.29 -5.18 20.66
CA LYS A 126 -3.42 -6.21 20.10
C LYS A 126 -3.37 -6.22 18.57
N LEU A 127 -4.35 -5.63 17.90
CA LEU A 127 -4.38 -5.51 16.44
C LEU A 127 -3.76 -4.22 15.90
N CYS A 128 -3.45 -3.23 16.75
CA CYS A 128 -2.72 -2.02 16.36
C CYS A 128 -1.43 -2.40 15.62
N HIS A 129 -1.10 -1.75 14.51
CA HIS A 129 0.09 -2.08 13.73
C HIS A 129 1.38 -1.76 14.48
N GLU A 130 2.43 -2.56 14.23
CA GLU A 130 3.75 -2.26 14.77
C GLU A 130 4.38 -1.07 14.04
N PRO A 131 5.28 -0.29 14.67
CA PRO A 131 5.92 0.86 14.02
C PRO A 131 6.60 0.51 12.69
N LEU A 132 7.19 -0.68 12.57
CA LEU A 132 7.81 -1.13 11.32
C LEU A 132 6.78 -1.38 10.21
N ASP A 133 5.62 -1.96 10.54
CA ASP A 133 4.53 -2.17 9.58
C ASP A 133 4.02 -0.81 9.05
N LEU A 134 3.89 0.18 9.93
CA LEU A 134 3.48 1.54 9.58
C LEU A 134 4.54 2.24 8.73
N TYR A 135 5.83 2.10 9.06
CA TYR A 135 6.93 2.65 8.29
C TYR A 135 6.97 2.10 6.85
N ASP A 136 6.85 0.78 6.71
CA ASP A 136 6.82 0.12 5.39
C ASP A 136 5.59 0.56 4.57
N ALA A 137 4.47 0.82 5.26
CA ALA A 137 3.26 1.37 4.70
C ALA A 137 3.29 2.90 4.48
N LYS A 138 4.45 3.55 4.65
CA LYS A 138 4.69 4.98 4.37
C LYS A 138 3.94 5.94 5.28
N TYR A 139 3.68 5.53 6.53
CA TYR A 139 3.18 6.47 7.54
C TYR A 139 4.27 7.46 7.96
N THR A 140 3.87 8.71 8.18
CA THR A 140 4.71 9.70 8.86
C THR A 140 4.72 9.39 10.36
N LEU A 141 5.86 8.89 10.87
CA LEU A 141 6.02 8.47 12.27
C LEU A 141 6.80 9.48 13.13
N HIS A 142 7.45 10.45 12.50
CA HIS A 142 8.23 11.48 13.17
C HIS A 142 8.09 12.80 12.44
N ARG A 143 8.25 13.91 13.15
CA ARG A 143 8.25 15.23 12.54
C ARG A 143 9.42 15.35 11.57
N HIS A 144 9.18 15.99 10.43
CA HIS A 144 10.24 16.25 9.47
C HIS A 144 11.17 17.35 9.99
N THR A 145 12.48 17.13 9.88
CA THR A 145 13.46 18.18 10.16
C THR A 145 13.45 19.22 9.04
N PRO A 146 13.86 20.48 9.30
CA PRO A 146 14.01 21.49 8.26
C PRO A 146 14.87 21.03 7.07
N GLU A 147 15.92 20.26 7.34
CA GLU A 147 16.81 19.69 6.31
C GLU A 147 16.12 18.60 5.49
N ALA A 148 15.27 17.78 6.12
CA ALA A 148 14.46 16.80 5.42
C ALA A 148 13.45 17.49 4.49
N ILE A 149 12.75 18.52 4.98
CA ILE A 149 11.82 19.33 4.19
C ILE A 149 12.55 19.99 3.01
N ALA A 150 13.75 20.55 3.24
CA ALA A 150 14.53 21.17 2.18
C ALA A 150 14.95 20.18 1.09
N ARG A 151 15.20 18.90 1.43
CA ARG A 151 15.49 17.84 0.46
C ARG A 151 14.26 17.40 -0.34
N MET A 152 13.06 17.58 0.22
CA MET A 152 11.79 17.27 -0.45
C MET A 152 11.36 18.33 -1.47
N GLN A 153 12.03 19.48 -1.54
CA GLN A 153 11.74 20.50 -2.55
C GLN A 153 11.88 19.93 -3.98
N LYS A 154 10.82 20.11 -4.78
CA LYS A 154 10.79 19.77 -6.19
C LYS A 154 10.66 21.04 -7.03
N CYS A 155 11.35 21.08 -8.16
CA CYS A 155 11.24 22.17 -9.12
C CYS A 155 9.84 22.14 -9.76
N TYR A 156 9.14 23.28 -9.82
CA TYR A 156 7.81 23.38 -10.42
C TYR A 156 7.77 23.03 -11.92
N ILE A 157 8.93 23.08 -12.58
CA ILE A 157 9.02 22.92 -14.03
C ILE A 157 9.41 21.50 -14.41
N CYS A 158 10.49 20.98 -13.84
CA CYS A 158 11.02 19.66 -14.19
C CYS A 158 10.72 18.57 -13.16
N SER A 159 10.16 18.94 -12.01
CA SER A 159 9.97 18.06 -10.84
C SER A 159 11.28 17.47 -10.28
N GLY A 160 12.45 17.97 -10.71
CA GLY A 160 13.75 17.59 -10.17
C GLY A 160 13.97 18.10 -8.75
N SER A 161 14.78 17.38 -7.98
CA SER A 161 15.30 17.79 -6.66
C SER A 161 16.38 18.87 -6.77
N ARG A 162 16.83 19.42 -5.63
CA ARG A 162 18.02 20.29 -5.58
C ARG A 162 19.32 19.62 -6.03
N THR A 163 19.39 18.29 -5.99
CA THR A 163 20.53 17.51 -6.48
C THR A 163 20.47 17.26 -7.99
N THR A 164 19.37 17.65 -8.66
CA THR A 164 19.26 17.56 -10.11
C THR A 164 20.17 18.62 -10.74
N PRO A 165 21.15 18.24 -11.57
CA PRO A 165 22.19 19.15 -12.02
C PRO A 165 21.71 20.18 -13.05
N THR A 166 20.69 19.85 -13.84
CA THR A 166 20.15 20.73 -14.88
C THR A 166 18.63 20.71 -14.90
N CYS A 167 18.02 21.89 -15.05
CA CYS A 167 16.58 22.03 -15.23
C CYS A 167 16.24 21.96 -16.71
N SER A 168 15.20 21.22 -17.07
CA SER A 168 14.74 21.12 -18.47
C SER A 168 13.25 20.82 -18.54
N THR A 169 12.62 21.21 -19.65
CA THR A 169 11.19 21.02 -19.88
C THR A 169 10.91 20.60 -21.32
N HIS A 170 9.73 20.02 -21.53
CA HIS A 170 9.17 19.79 -22.85
C HIS A 170 8.05 20.82 -23.08
N PRO A 171 8.28 21.88 -23.89
CA PRO A 171 7.26 22.91 -24.13
C PRO A 171 6.10 22.41 -24.99
N GLY A 172 6.27 21.27 -25.68
CA GLY A 172 5.25 20.65 -26.52
C GLY A 172 4.27 19.82 -25.71
N LYS A 173 3.05 19.68 -26.25
CA LYS A 173 2.02 18.79 -25.72
C LYS A 173 2.54 17.35 -25.59
N GLN A 174 2.31 16.76 -24.42
CA GLN A 174 2.56 15.35 -24.12
C GLN A 174 1.40 14.49 -24.65
N PHE A 175 1.71 13.36 -25.26
CA PHE A 175 0.72 12.34 -25.63
C PHE A 175 1.31 10.95 -25.42
N GLN A 176 0.45 9.95 -25.22
CA GLN A 176 0.88 8.57 -25.04
C GLN A 176 0.48 7.69 -26.22
N ARG A 177 1.29 6.66 -26.51
CA ARG A 177 1.05 5.68 -27.57
C ARG A 177 1.53 4.30 -27.14
N LEU A 178 0.77 3.25 -27.46
CA LEU A 178 1.22 1.87 -27.29
C LEU A 178 2.14 1.49 -28.47
N ASN A 179 3.36 1.08 -28.18
CA ASN A 179 4.25 0.47 -29.15
C ASN A 179 3.85 -1.00 -29.33
N ARG A 180 3.40 -1.36 -30.54
CA ARG A 180 2.85 -2.70 -30.83
C ARG A 180 3.92 -3.79 -30.93
N GLU A 181 5.17 -3.43 -31.18
CA GLU A 181 6.28 -4.39 -31.30
C GLU A 181 6.78 -4.79 -29.91
N THR A 182 6.94 -3.81 -29.03
CA THR A 182 7.44 -4.04 -27.66
C THR A 182 6.34 -4.22 -26.62
N ASN A 183 5.08 -3.97 -27.01
CA ASN A 183 3.90 -3.91 -26.14
C ASN A 183 4.05 -2.93 -24.95
N ASN A 184 4.94 -1.94 -25.11
CA ASN A 184 5.19 -0.93 -24.09
C ASN A 184 4.32 0.30 -24.33
N GLN A 185 3.78 0.86 -23.25
CA GLN A 185 3.21 2.19 -23.29
C GLN A 185 4.35 3.21 -23.40
N GLU A 186 4.27 4.12 -24.36
CA GLU A 186 5.28 5.16 -24.58
C GLU A 186 4.67 6.54 -24.43
N ARG A 187 5.49 7.49 -23.98
CA ARG A 187 5.20 8.90 -23.85
C ARG A 187 6.04 9.67 -24.84
N HIS A 188 5.36 10.57 -25.54
CA HIS A 188 5.88 11.37 -26.63
C HIS A 188 5.56 12.84 -26.37
N TRP A 189 6.35 13.73 -26.95
CA TRP A 189 6.12 15.17 -26.88
C TRP A 189 6.16 15.78 -28.27
N THR A 190 5.27 16.73 -28.54
CA THR A 190 5.21 17.41 -29.85
C THR A 190 6.40 18.35 -30.11
N CYS A 191 7.18 18.68 -29.09
CA CYS A 191 8.34 19.59 -29.22
C CYS A 191 9.64 18.89 -29.64
N CYS A 192 9.72 17.56 -29.57
CA CYS A 192 10.96 16.82 -29.85
C CYS A 192 10.67 15.36 -30.17
N THR A 193 11.68 14.62 -30.61
CA THR A 193 11.58 13.18 -30.90
C THR A 193 11.85 12.29 -29.69
N THR A 194 11.95 12.85 -28.49
CA THR A 194 12.15 12.07 -27.26
C THR A 194 10.98 11.11 -27.04
N VAL A 195 11.32 9.82 -26.87
CA VAL A 195 10.38 8.76 -26.50
C VAL A 195 10.79 8.20 -25.14
N GLU A 196 9.81 8.11 -24.24
CA GLU A 196 9.95 7.49 -22.92
C GLU A 196 9.01 6.30 -22.80
N VAL A 197 9.55 5.14 -22.43
CA VAL A 197 8.71 4.01 -22.02
C VAL A 197 8.09 4.34 -20.67
N VAL A 198 6.77 4.23 -20.56
CA VAL A 198 6.03 4.41 -19.33
C VAL A 198 6.09 3.10 -18.55
N SER A 199 7.01 3.02 -17.60
CA SER A 199 7.11 1.88 -16.68
C SER A 199 7.42 2.35 -15.27
N ARG A 200 7.12 1.53 -14.26
CA ARG A 200 7.50 1.81 -12.87
C ARG A 200 9.01 1.89 -12.63
N LYS A 201 9.85 1.46 -13.59
CA LYS A 201 11.32 1.39 -13.45
C LYS A 201 12.05 2.39 -14.35
N SER A 202 11.35 3.07 -15.24
CA SER A 202 11.97 4.00 -16.20
C SER A 202 12.13 5.37 -15.55
N LYS A 203 13.38 5.83 -15.42
CA LYS A 203 13.66 7.21 -15.04
C LYS A 203 13.18 8.15 -16.14
N ARG A 204 12.57 9.28 -15.76
CA ARG A 204 12.23 10.36 -16.71
C ARG A 204 13.49 10.86 -17.38
N LYS A 205 13.43 11.07 -18.69
CA LYS A 205 14.51 11.69 -19.45
C LYS A 205 14.42 13.21 -19.27
N PRO A 206 15.56 13.92 -19.37
CA PRO A 206 15.55 15.38 -19.35
C PRO A 206 14.71 15.95 -20.51
N GLY A 207 14.05 17.07 -20.25
CA GLY A 207 13.32 17.83 -21.25
C GLY A 207 14.21 18.32 -22.39
N CYS A 208 13.61 18.53 -23.56
CA CYS A 208 14.34 18.99 -24.76
C CYS A 208 14.70 20.48 -24.72
N ASN A 209 14.12 21.25 -23.80
CA ASN A 209 14.43 22.67 -23.61
C ASN A 209 15.08 22.88 -22.23
N PRO A 210 16.41 23.09 -22.16
CA PRO A 210 17.09 23.39 -20.91
C PRO A 210 16.68 24.78 -20.38
N LEU A 211 16.74 24.94 -19.07
CA LEU A 211 16.47 26.19 -18.37
C LEU A 211 17.67 26.54 -17.49
N ASP A 212 17.98 27.84 -17.40
CA ASP A 212 19.17 28.33 -16.70
C ASP A 212 19.13 28.07 -15.18
N LYS A 213 17.93 27.95 -14.61
CA LYS A 213 17.73 27.69 -13.18
C LYS A 213 16.49 26.84 -12.93
N HIS A 214 16.55 26.07 -11.85
CA HIS A 214 15.37 25.48 -11.25
C HIS A 214 14.53 26.56 -10.57
N THR A 215 13.22 26.37 -10.57
CA THR A 215 12.26 27.19 -9.82
C THR A 215 11.62 26.29 -8.76
N PHE A 216 12.05 26.45 -7.51
CA PHE A 216 11.52 25.70 -6.36
C PHE A 216 10.45 26.51 -5.64
N GLU A 217 9.61 25.82 -4.88
CA GLU A 217 8.78 26.46 -3.86
C GLU A 217 9.65 27.16 -2.82
N ASP A 218 9.11 28.19 -2.18
CA ASP A 218 9.72 28.79 -1.01
C ASP A 218 9.82 27.77 0.15
N LEU A 219 10.90 27.82 0.93
CA LEU A 219 11.12 26.85 2.02
C LEU A 219 10.13 27.03 3.16
N GLU A 220 9.74 28.27 3.47
CA GLU A 220 8.77 28.57 4.53
C GLU A 220 7.37 28.10 4.11
N GLY A 221 6.98 28.38 2.86
CA GLY A 221 5.75 27.85 2.26
C GLY A 221 5.70 26.33 2.21
N LEU A 222 6.83 25.67 1.91
CA LEU A 222 6.91 24.21 1.96
C LEU A 222 6.86 23.70 3.40
N ALA A 223 7.57 24.32 4.35
CA ALA A 223 7.58 23.91 5.75
C ALA A 223 6.19 24.02 6.38
N ALA A 224 5.41 25.03 6.02
CA ALA A 224 4.00 25.15 6.40
C ALA A 224 3.16 23.95 5.90
N ASN A 225 3.61 23.20 4.88
CA ASN A 225 2.98 21.96 4.42
C ASN A 225 3.37 20.71 5.22
N PHE A 226 4.38 20.81 6.09
CA PHE A 226 4.87 19.74 6.95
C PHE A 226 4.72 20.07 8.45
N ASP A 227 3.72 20.87 8.81
CA ASP A 227 3.35 21.16 10.21
C ASP A 227 2.70 19.93 10.88
N PHE A 228 3.44 18.83 10.95
CA PHE A 228 3.02 17.60 11.61
C PHE A 228 3.12 17.74 13.11
N ILE A 229 2.03 17.40 13.80
CA ILE A 229 2.01 17.30 15.25
C ILE A 229 1.76 15.86 15.66
N GLU A 230 2.30 15.48 16.81
CA GLU A 230 1.94 14.22 17.45
C GLU A 230 0.60 14.40 18.16
N THR A 231 -0.20 13.33 18.16
CA THR A 231 -1.44 13.29 18.93
C THR A 231 -1.12 13.53 20.41
N PRO A 232 -1.81 14.45 21.11
CA PRO A 232 -1.48 14.82 22.48
C PRO A 232 -1.67 13.65 23.44
N ALA A 233 -0.86 13.64 24.51
CA ALA A 233 -1.02 12.67 25.59
C ALA A 233 -2.38 12.84 26.31
N PRO A 234 -2.94 11.76 26.88
CA PRO A 234 -4.20 11.83 27.62
C PRO A 234 -4.08 12.80 28.79
N ILE A 235 -5.07 13.69 28.91
CA ILE A 235 -5.17 14.64 30.03
C ILE A 235 -6.22 14.11 31.01
N THR A 236 -5.85 14.08 32.29
CA THR A 236 -6.76 13.62 33.36
C THR A 236 -8.00 14.52 33.41
N GLY A 237 -9.19 13.92 33.40
CA GLY A 237 -10.47 14.65 33.46
C GLY A 237 -11.07 15.03 32.10
N THR A 238 -10.37 14.80 31.00
CA THR A 238 -10.91 15.02 29.63
C THR A 238 -10.90 13.70 28.85
N PRO A 239 -11.83 12.78 29.14
CA PRO A 239 -11.84 11.47 28.49
C PRO A 239 -12.11 11.61 26.99
N LYS A 240 -11.23 10.99 26.19
CA LYS A 240 -11.39 10.84 24.74
C LYS A 240 -12.04 9.51 24.39
N ARG A 241 -12.40 9.35 23.12
CA ARG A 241 -12.96 8.09 22.59
C ARG A 241 -11.91 6.98 22.70
N LYS A 242 -12.35 5.74 22.91
CA LYS A 242 -11.41 4.60 23.00
C LYS A 242 -10.92 4.13 21.64
N ALA A 243 -11.77 4.23 20.64
CA ALA A 243 -11.43 3.98 19.25
C ALA A 243 -12.36 4.79 18.35
N VAL A 244 -11.81 5.36 17.28
CA VAL A 244 -12.54 6.07 16.23
C VAL A 244 -12.19 5.48 14.87
N VAL A 245 -13.04 5.73 13.89
CA VAL A 245 -12.77 5.39 12.49
C VAL A 245 -12.70 6.68 11.69
N LEU A 246 -11.68 6.82 10.86
CA LEU A 246 -11.36 8.03 10.10
C LEU A 246 -11.32 7.69 8.61
N ASP A 247 -11.88 8.59 7.81
CA ASP A 247 -11.74 8.64 6.36
C ASP A 247 -11.79 10.10 5.90
N CYS A 248 -11.05 10.42 4.84
CA CYS A 248 -10.93 11.75 4.27
C CYS A 248 -11.07 11.70 2.76
N GLU A 249 -11.67 12.74 2.20
CA GLU A 249 -11.68 12.96 0.76
C GLU A 249 -10.68 14.04 0.37
N MET A 250 -10.04 13.85 -0.79
CA MET A 250 -8.99 14.74 -1.29
C MET A 250 -9.26 15.29 -2.68
N GLY A 251 -9.06 16.59 -2.85
CA GLY A 251 -9.02 17.28 -4.14
C GLY A 251 -7.58 17.55 -4.61
N GLY A 252 -7.38 17.68 -5.91
CA GLY A 252 -6.15 18.14 -6.53
C GLY A 252 -6.06 19.67 -6.59
N SER A 253 -5.02 20.23 -5.98
CA SER A 253 -4.73 21.67 -6.00
C SER A 253 -4.02 22.11 -7.26
N ARG A 254 -4.01 23.42 -7.52
CA ARG A 254 -3.28 24.03 -8.65
C ARG A 254 -1.77 23.72 -8.69
N PHE A 255 -1.21 23.27 -7.57
CA PHE A 255 0.20 22.89 -7.44
C PHE A 255 0.45 21.39 -7.68
N GLY A 256 -0.59 20.64 -8.08
CA GLY A 256 -0.51 19.20 -8.29
C GLY A 256 -0.47 18.39 -6.99
N ARG A 257 -0.84 18.99 -5.85
CA ARG A 257 -0.89 18.32 -4.54
C ARG A 257 -2.32 17.89 -4.22
N SER A 258 -2.45 16.83 -3.42
CA SER A 258 -3.73 16.52 -2.77
C SER A 258 -3.97 17.50 -1.62
N GLU A 259 -5.21 17.92 -1.43
CA GLU A 259 -5.68 18.76 -0.34
C GLU A 259 -6.96 18.14 0.25
N LEU A 260 -7.09 18.20 1.57
CA LEU A 260 -8.28 17.75 2.30
C LEU A 260 -9.51 18.56 1.89
N ILE A 261 -10.56 17.89 1.43
CA ILE A 261 -11.85 18.50 1.06
C ILE A 261 -13.04 17.95 1.85
N TRP A 262 -12.90 16.80 2.51
CA TRP A 262 -13.91 16.25 3.41
C TRP A 262 -13.24 15.43 4.50
N VAL A 263 -13.78 15.46 5.71
CA VAL A 263 -13.33 14.60 6.81
C VAL A 263 -14.53 13.93 7.47
N THR A 264 -14.43 12.63 7.69
CA THR A 264 -15.41 11.85 8.45
C THR A 264 -14.75 11.11 9.59
N VAL A 265 -15.32 11.22 10.79
CA VAL A 265 -14.88 10.55 12.02
C VAL A 265 -16.09 9.96 12.70
N VAL A 266 -16.08 8.65 12.93
CA VAL A 266 -17.16 7.96 13.67
C VAL A 266 -16.61 7.23 14.89
N ASP A 267 -17.44 7.06 15.90
CA ASP A 267 -17.12 6.22 17.05
C ASP A 267 -17.12 4.74 16.63
N PHE A 268 -16.02 4.02 16.91
CA PHE A 268 -15.88 2.63 16.48
C PHE A 268 -16.95 1.71 17.09
N TYR A 269 -17.36 1.93 18.34
CA TYR A 269 -18.27 1.01 19.02
C TYR A 269 -19.71 1.23 18.60
N THR A 270 -20.13 2.48 18.57
CA THR A 270 -21.53 2.88 18.36
C THR A 270 -21.88 3.18 16.92
N GLY A 271 -20.89 3.54 16.08
CA GLY A 271 -21.16 4.09 14.75
C GLY A 271 -21.72 5.52 14.80
N GLU A 272 -21.66 6.18 15.97
CA GLU A 272 -22.01 7.59 16.13
C GLU A 272 -21.13 8.46 15.24
N ASP A 273 -21.75 9.32 14.44
CA ASP A 273 -21.07 10.34 13.65
C ASP A 273 -20.54 11.45 14.58
N LEU A 274 -19.23 11.63 14.62
CA LEU A 274 -18.54 12.60 15.47
C LEU A 274 -18.16 13.87 14.69
N VAL A 275 -17.69 13.69 13.46
CA VAL A 275 -17.33 14.75 12.52
C VAL A 275 -17.69 14.24 11.13
N HIS A 276 -18.42 15.01 10.34
CA HIS A 276 -18.73 14.67 8.95
C HIS A 276 -18.96 15.96 8.17
N ASP A 277 -17.84 16.61 7.84
CA ASP A 277 -17.86 18.00 7.42
C ASP A 277 -17.03 18.22 6.15
N PHE A 278 -17.56 19.08 5.29
CA PHE A 278 -16.82 19.63 4.16
C PHE A 278 -15.71 20.55 4.65
N VAL A 279 -14.49 20.31 4.15
CA VAL A 279 -13.31 21.11 4.46
C VAL A 279 -13.09 22.07 3.31
N LYS A 280 -13.17 23.38 3.59
CA LYS A 280 -12.80 24.41 2.64
C LYS A 280 -11.27 24.55 2.62
N PRO A 281 -10.56 24.13 1.55
CA PRO A 281 -9.11 24.21 1.52
C PRO A 281 -8.66 25.67 1.38
N SER A 282 -7.49 26.00 1.94
CA SER A 282 -6.88 27.33 1.74
C SER A 282 -6.30 27.49 0.33
N THR A 283 -6.02 26.38 -0.36
CA THR A 283 -5.50 26.36 -1.72
C THR A 283 -6.64 26.16 -2.72
N VAL A 284 -6.53 26.81 -3.89
CA VAL A 284 -7.48 26.60 -4.99
C VAL A 284 -7.39 25.16 -5.51
N ILE A 285 -8.53 24.47 -5.47
CA ILE A 285 -8.74 23.15 -6.07
C ILE A 285 -9.00 23.31 -7.56
N VAL A 286 -8.26 22.57 -8.38
CA VAL A 286 -8.39 22.55 -9.85
C VAL A 286 -8.92 21.22 -10.37
N ASP A 287 -8.84 20.18 -9.56
CA ASP A 287 -9.39 18.86 -9.84
C ASP A 287 -10.09 18.34 -8.58
N TRP A 288 -11.41 18.34 -8.56
CA TRP A 288 -12.17 17.87 -7.39
C TRP A 288 -12.14 16.35 -7.21
N ARG A 289 -11.66 15.61 -8.22
CA ARG A 289 -11.64 14.15 -8.24
C ARG A 289 -13.03 13.56 -7.96
N THR A 290 -14.10 14.23 -8.38
CA THR A 290 -15.50 13.92 -7.99
C THR A 290 -15.87 12.45 -8.17
N GLN A 291 -15.34 11.79 -9.20
CA GLN A 291 -15.57 10.36 -9.45
C GLN A 291 -15.07 9.44 -8.32
N TYR A 292 -14.13 9.91 -7.50
CA TYR A 292 -13.62 9.24 -6.32
C TYR A 292 -14.14 9.94 -5.07
N SER A 293 -14.02 11.27 -4.97
CA SER A 293 -14.30 11.99 -3.73
C SER A 293 -15.77 12.19 -3.38
N GLY A 294 -16.68 12.04 -4.34
CA GLY A 294 -18.09 12.41 -4.16
C GLY A 294 -18.36 13.92 -4.11
N VAL A 295 -17.31 14.73 -3.98
CA VAL A 295 -17.40 16.19 -3.86
C VAL A 295 -17.26 16.82 -5.24
N SER A 296 -18.26 17.61 -5.62
CA SER A 296 -18.21 18.44 -6.83
C SER A 296 -18.01 19.90 -6.50
N GLU A 297 -17.42 20.66 -7.42
CA GLU A 297 -17.28 22.13 -7.27
C GLU A 297 -18.62 22.81 -6.97
N LYS A 298 -19.70 22.35 -7.63
CA LYS A 298 -21.05 22.86 -7.39
C LYS A 298 -21.53 22.58 -5.96
N MET A 299 -21.25 21.39 -5.42
CA MET A 299 -21.58 21.03 -4.05
C MET A 299 -20.79 21.90 -3.06
N ALA A 300 -19.47 21.99 -3.25
CA ALA A 300 -18.60 22.82 -2.43
C ALA A 300 -19.06 24.29 -2.39
N ASN A 301 -19.29 24.91 -3.55
CA ASN A 301 -19.82 26.27 -3.64
C ASN A 301 -21.17 26.42 -2.93
N GLY A 302 -22.04 25.41 -2.98
CA GLY A 302 -23.32 25.41 -2.29
C GLY A 302 -23.20 25.30 -0.76
N LEU A 303 -22.21 24.56 -0.26
CA LEU A 303 -21.90 24.46 1.17
C LEU A 303 -21.25 25.73 1.69
N GLU A 304 -20.32 26.31 0.93
CA GLU A 304 -19.69 27.60 1.24
C GLU A 304 -20.71 28.73 1.31
N ALA A 305 -21.64 28.82 0.34
CA ALA A 305 -22.68 29.83 0.33
C ALA A 305 -23.64 29.73 1.54
N LYS A 306 -23.72 28.54 2.17
CA LYS A 306 -24.51 28.30 3.38
C LYS A 306 -23.68 28.42 4.66
N ASN A 307 -22.38 28.72 4.58
CA ASN A 307 -21.43 28.67 5.70
C ASN A 307 -21.38 27.29 6.39
N HIS A 308 -21.57 26.20 5.64
CA HIS A 308 -21.50 24.82 6.15
C HIS A 308 -20.15 24.20 5.76
N PHE A 309 -19.07 24.64 6.42
CA PHE A 309 -17.73 24.14 6.16
C PHE A 309 -16.80 24.40 7.35
N ILE A 310 -15.70 23.66 7.38
CA ILE A 310 -14.55 23.92 8.26
C ILE A 310 -13.39 24.51 7.46
N ASN A 311 -12.64 25.44 8.05
CA ASN A 311 -11.58 26.20 7.42
C ASN A 311 -10.26 25.44 7.44
N GLY A 312 -9.94 24.80 6.32
CA GLY A 312 -8.68 24.13 6.10
C GLY A 312 -8.47 22.89 6.97
N TRP A 313 -7.35 22.23 6.71
CA TRP A 313 -6.96 21.01 7.42
C TRP A 313 -6.63 21.27 8.90
N GLN A 314 -6.24 22.50 9.27
CA GLN A 314 -5.95 22.87 10.66
C GLN A 314 -7.18 22.71 11.55
N GLN A 315 -8.32 23.28 11.12
CA GLN A 315 -9.56 23.19 11.88
C GLN A 315 -10.10 21.75 11.88
N ALA A 316 -9.95 21.01 10.78
CA ALA A 316 -10.27 19.59 10.72
C ALA A 316 -9.47 18.77 11.75
N ARG A 317 -8.15 19.01 11.84
CA ARG A 317 -7.27 18.40 12.84
C ARG A 317 -7.71 18.76 14.26
N GLU A 318 -8.02 20.02 14.52
CA GLU A 318 -8.48 20.46 15.84
C GLU A 318 -9.77 19.77 16.26
N LEU A 319 -10.74 19.63 15.35
CA LEU A 319 -11.99 18.89 15.60
C LEU A 319 -11.72 17.41 15.90
N LEU A 320 -10.87 16.75 15.11
CA LEU A 320 -10.47 15.37 15.39
C LEU A 320 -9.85 15.25 16.80
N LEU A 321 -8.95 16.16 17.17
CA LEU A 321 -8.31 16.19 18.49
C LEU A 321 -9.28 16.46 19.66
N GLN A 322 -10.50 16.93 19.41
CA GLN A 322 -11.53 16.98 20.45
C GLN A 322 -11.99 15.57 20.86
N HIS A 323 -11.87 14.59 19.96
CA HIS A 323 -12.33 13.22 20.17
C HIS A 323 -11.21 12.22 20.46
N ILE A 324 -9.95 12.52 20.11
CA ILE A 324 -8.82 11.60 20.25
C ILE A 324 -7.68 12.15 21.13
N ASP A 325 -6.86 11.22 21.63
CA ASP A 325 -5.56 11.42 22.27
C ASP A 325 -4.61 10.28 21.85
N SER A 326 -3.38 10.26 22.37
CA SER A 326 -2.39 9.22 22.03
C SER A 326 -2.77 7.81 22.50
N ASP A 327 -3.78 7.64 23.36
CA ASP A 327 -4.30 6.35 23.80
C ASP A 327 -5.46 5.84 22.92
N THR A 328 -6.12 6.75 22.22
CA THR A 328 -7.20 6.45 21.28
C THR A 328 -6.68 5.60 20.13
N ILE A 329 -7.44 4.60 19.66
CA ILE A 329 -7.10 3.82 18.47
C ILE A 329 -7.79 4.42 17.25
N ILE A 330 -7.04 4.70 16.18
CA ILE A 330 -7.61 5.15 14.89
C ILE A 330 -7.69 3.96 13.94
N VAL A 331 -8.89 3.72 13.40
CA VAL A 331 -9.18 2.66 12.41
C VAL A 331 -9.51 3.30 11.06
N GLY A 332 -9.16 2.66 9.96
CA GLY A 332 -9.54 3.12 8.62
C GLY A 332 -8.95 2.24 7.52
N HIS A 333 -8.90 2.72 6.28
CA HIS A 333 -8.40 1.98 5.13
C HIS A 333 -7.41 2.82 4.32
N ALA A 334 -6.13 2.44 4.29
CA ALA A 334 -5.04 3.24 3.73
C ALA A 334 -4.86 4.62 4.41
N LEU A 335 -4.96 4.61 5.75
CA LEU A 335 -5.00 5.78 6.63
C LEU A 335 -3.78 6.70 6.58
N ASN A 336 -2.66 6.24 6.00
CA ASN A 336 -1.47 7.07 5.86
C ASN A 336 -1.80 8.34 5.06
N ASN A 337 -2.69 8.25 4.07
CA ASN A 337 -3.08 9.39 3.24
C ASN A 337 -3.89 10.41 4.05
N ASP A 338 -4.86 9.94 4.83
CA ASP A 338 -5.75 10.74 5.68
C ASP A 338 -4.96 11.49 6.76
N LEU A 339 -4.10 10.77 7.48
CA LEU A 339 -3.25 11.34 8.52
C LEU A 339 -2.23 12.35 7.97
N ASP A 340 -1.71 12.13 6.76
CA ASP A 340 -0.85 13.10 6.08
C ASP A 340 -1.63 14.37 5.70
N GLN A 341 -2.87 14.25 5.22
CA GLN A 341 -3.71 15.44 4.93
C GLN A 341 -4.03 16.25 6.18
N LEU A 342 -4.21 15.57 7.31
CA LEU A 342 -4.40 16.21 8.62
C LEU A 342 -3.08 16.66 9.26
N ARG A 343 -1.92 16.32 8.69
CA ARG A 343 -0.58 16.48 9.32
C ARG A 343 -0.58 16.02 10.77
N LEU A 344 -1.04 14.80 11.01
CA LEU A 344 -1.16 14.21 12.33
C LEU A 344 -0.34 12.92 12.41
N ILE A 345 0.60 12.87 13.35
CA ILE A 345 1.34 11.67 13.70
C ILE A 345 0.55 10.95 14.80
N HIS A 346 0.17 9.70 14.51
CA HIS A 346 -0.57 8.85 15.43
C HIS A 346 -0.05 7.42 15.38
N HIS A 347 0.27 6.84 16.53
CA HIS A 347 0.94 5.53 16.60
C HIS A 347 -0.01 4.35 16.82
N ARG A 348 -1.22 4.57 17.34
CA ARG A 348 -2.19 3.51 17.64
C ARG A 348 -3.17 3.33 16.48
N VAL A 349 -2.67 2.83 15.36
CA VAL A 349 -3.43 2.71 14.11
C VAL A 349 -3.80 1.25 13.80
N ILE A 350 -5.03 1.01 13.36
CA ILE A 350 -5.45 -0.22 12.69
C ILE A 350 -5.90 0.14 11.27
N ASP A 351 -5.00 -0.06 10.32
CA ASP A 351 -5.27 0.10 8.91
C ASP A 351 -5.76 -1.23 8.32
N THR A 352 -7.02 -1.27 7.89
CA THR A 352 -7.64 -2.45 7.28
C THR A 352 -6.99 -2.84 5.94
N ALA A 353 -6.37 -1.89 5.22
CA ALA A 353 -5.59 -2.15 4.01
C ALA A 353 -4.25 -2.85 4.31
N LEU A 354 -3.84 -2.95 5.57
CA LEU A 354 -2.69 -3.75 6.02
C LEU A 354 -3.15 -5.02 6.73
N THR A 355 -4.22 -4.93 7.53
CA THR A 355 -4.74 -6.07 8.31
C THR A 355 -5.38 -7.13 7.42
N ILE A 356 -6.22 -6.74 6.46
CA ILE A 356 -7.04 -7.68 5.68
C ILE A 356 -6.23 -8.39 4.60
N PRO A 357 -5.28 -7.76 3.87
CA PRO A 357 -4.44 -8.48 2.91
C PRO A 357 -3.63 -9.63 3.50
N ARG A 358 -3.32 -9.62 4.80
CA ARG A 358 -2.71 -10.78 5.49
C ARG A 358 -3.63 -12.00 5.46
N ILE A 359 -4.93 -11.78 5.31
CA ILE A 359 -6.00 -12.78 5.21
C ILE A 359 -6.53 -12.96 3.78
N MET A 360 -6.16 -12.10 2.83
CA MET A 360 -6.63 -12.20 1.44
C MET A 360 -5.53 -12.38 0.39
N GLY A 361 -4.26 -12.38 0.79
CA GLY A 361 -3.11 -12.63 -0.08
C GLY A 361 -2.72 -11.46 -0.99
N LYS A 362 -3.59 -10.45 -1.17
CA LYS A 362 -3.32 -9.24 -1.95
C LYS A 362 -4.00 -8.00 -1.37
N LYS A 363 -3.55 -6.82 -1.79
CA LYS A 363 -4.26 -5.57 -1.50
C LYS A 363 -5.55 -5.52 -2.30
N HIS A 364 -6.64 -5.15 -1.63
CA HIS A 364 -7.97 -5.00 -2.23
C HIS A 364 -8.48 -3.61 -1.94
N SER A 365 -9.31 -3.07 -2.84
CA SER A 365 -10.09 -1.87 -2.54
C SER A 365 -11.11 -2.16 -1.44
N ILE A 366 -11.51 -1.13 -0.71
CA ILE A 366 -12.58 -1.24 0.28
C ILE A 366 -13.88 -1.75 -0.36
N GLN A 367 -14.19 -1.34 -1.60
CA GLN A 367 -15.32 -1.86 -2.38
C GLN A 367 -15.28 -3.39 -2.55
N CYS A 368 -14.13 -3.94 -2.97
CA CYS A 368 -13.99 -5.39 -3.14
C CYS A 368 -14.16 -6.11 -1.80
N LEU A 369 -13.57 -5.59 -0.73
CA LEU A 369 -13.64 -6.19 0.60
C LEU A 369 -15.05 -6.15 1.18
N SER A 370 -15.74 -5.02 1.05
CA SER A 370 -17.13 -4.86 1.47
C SER A 370 -18.05 -5.81 0.71
N LEU A 371 -17.83 -6.01 -0.59
CA LEU A 371 -18.62 -6.96 -1.36
C LEU A 371 -18.33 -8.41 -0.95
N GLU A 372 -17.06 -8.81 -0.85
CA GLU A 372 -16.68 -10.20 -0.59
C GLU A 372 -16.99 -10.64 0.84
N LEU A 373 -16.66 -9.80 1.84
CA LEU A 373 -16.74 -10.17 3.25
C LEU A 373 -18.05 -9.74 3.90
N LEU A 374 -18.59 -8.59 3.50
CA LEU A 374 -19.81 -8.03 4.12
C LEU A 374 -21.06 -8.25 3.28
N SER A 375 -20.92 -8.71 2.03
CA SER A 375 -22.03 -8.75 1.04
C SER A 375 -22.67 -7.36 0.84
N LYS A 376 -21.88 -6.29 0.98
CA LYS A 376 -22.32 -4.90 0.83
C LYS A 376 -21.71 -4.29 -0.41
N ALA A 377 -22.57 -3.89 -1.33
CA ALA A 377 -22.16 -3.26 -2.57
C ALA A 377 -22.10 -1.73 -2.36
N VAL A 378 -20.94 -1.27 -1.87
CA VAL A 378 -20.61 0.14 -1.60
C VAL A 378 -19.96 0.79 -2.82
N GLN A 379 -19.94 2.12 -2.87
CA GLN A 379 -19.36 2.88 -4.00
C GLN A 379 -19.98 2.56 -5.38
N ASN A 380 -21.22 2.05 -5.42
CA ASN A 380 -21.89 1.65 -6.66
C ASN A 380 -22.52 2.82 -7.45
N GLY A 381 -22.39 4.06 -6.95
CA GLY A 381 -22.97 5.25 -7.57
C GLY A 381 -22.04 5.87 -8.61
N THR A 382 -22.62 6.58 -9.57
CA THR A 382 -21.86 7.38 -10.55
C THR A 382 -21.39 8.74 -10.01
N ASN A 383 -21.75 9.08 -8.78
CA ASN A 383 -21.57 10.41 -8.20
C ASN A 383 -20.29 10.54 -7.34
N GLY A 384 -19.42 9.52 -7.37
CA GLY A 384 -18.28 9.42 -6.46
C GLY A 384 -18.59 8.62 -5.19
N HIS A 385 -17.58 8.47 -4.34
CA HIS A 385 -17.71 7.75 -3.08
C HIS A 385 -18.45 8.60 -2.05
N ASP A 386 -18.96 7.94 -1.01
CA ASP A 386 -19.54 8.60 0.15
C ASP A 386 -18.63 8.33 1.35
N CYS A 387 -17.94 9.37 1.81
CA CYS A 387 -16.94 9.26 2.87
C CYS A 387 -17.50 8.61 4.16
N LEU A 388 -18.77 8.82 4.50
CA LEU A 388 -19.40 8.15 5.65
C LEU A 388 -19.67 6.66 5.39
N GLU A 389 -20.13 6.28 4.20
CA GLU A 389 -20.25 4.87 3.79
C GLU A 389 -18.89 4.16 3.81
N ASP A 390 -17.83 4.82 3.35
CA ASP A 390 -16.47 4.27 3.34
C ASP A 390 -15.90 4.14 4.77
N THR A 391 -16.13 5.15 5.61
CA THR A 391 -15.77 5.11 7.05
C THR A 391 -16.48 3.94 7.75
N LEU A 392 -17.79 3.80 7.55
CA LEU A 392 -18.58 2.71 8.13
C LEU A 392 -18.18 1.35 7.54
N SER A 393 -17.76 1.29 6.28
CA SER A 393 -17.22 0.07 5.65
C SER A 393 -15.93 -0.38 6.30
N ALA A 394 -14.96 0.52 6.50
CA ALA A 394 -13.69 0.19 7.14
C ALA A 394 -13.92 -0.32 8.57
N ARG A 395 -14.84 0.33 9.29
CA ARG A 395 -15.32 -0.09 10.61
C ARG A 395 -15.92 -1.51 10.58
N GLU A 396 -16.84 -1.75 9.67
CA GLU A 396 -17.59 -3.01 9.58
C GLU A 396 -16.69 -4.17 9.14
N LEU A 397 -15.70 -3.92 8.28
CA LEU A 397 -14.68 -4.91 7.92
C LEU A 397 -13.88 -5.37 9.14
N LEU A 398 -13.51 -4.45 10.04
CA LEU A 398 -12.83 -4.82 11.27
C LEU A 398 -13.77 -5.52 12.26
N ILE A 399 -15.04 -5.13 12.34
CA ILE A 399 -16.05 -5.86 13.14
C ILE A 399 -16.23 -7.28 12.60
N TRP A 400 -16.29 -7.45 11.27
CA TRP A 400 -16.35 -8.76 10.64
C TRP A 400 -15.13 -9.60 11.00
N TYR A 401 -13.92 -9.04 10.92
CA TYR A 401 -12.68 -9.68 11.33
C TYR A 401 -12.76 -10.20 12.78
N LEU A 402 -13.30 -9.37 13.68
CA LEU A 402 -13.46 -9.72 15.10
C LEU A 402 -14.46 -10.85 15.35
N ARG A 403 -15.49 -10.95 14.50
CA ARG A 403 -16.62 -11.90 14.65
C ARG A 403 -16.38 -13.24 13.97
N HIS A 404 -15.40 -13.35 13.08
CA HIS A 404 -15.14 -14.56 12.28
C HIS A 404 -13.70 -15.08 12.48
N PRO A 405 -13.25 -15.34 13.73
CA PRO A 405 -11.85 -15.69 13.99
C PRO A 405 -11.41 -17.01 13.34
N ASP A 406 -12.32 -17.97 13.18
CA ASP A 406 -12.02 -19.23 12.48
C ASP A 406 -11.83 -19.00 10.97
N GLU A 407 -12.71 -18.23 10.34
CA GLU A 407 -12.57 -17.89 8.92
C GLU A 407 -11.31 -17.05 8.65
N VAL A 408 -10.99 -16.12 9.55
CA VAL A 408 -9.73 -15.35 9.50
C VAL A 408 -8.53 -16.29 9.57
N LEU A 409 -8.54 -17.28 10.47
CA LEU A 409 -7.46 -18.24 10.61
C LEU A 409 -7.30 -19.11 9.36
N ASP A 410 -8.41 -19.65 8.85
CA ASP A 410 -8.43 -20.53 7.67
C ASP A 410 -7.92 -19.81 6.43
N ARG A 411 -8.43 -18.60 6.16
CA ARG A 411 -7.99 -17.76 5.05
C ARG A 411 -6.52 -17.35 5.19
N THR A 412 -6.05 -17.03 6.40
CA THR A 412 -4.63 -16.73 6.65
C THR A 412 -3.75 -17.93 6.29
N HIS A 413 -4.13 -19.14 6.71
CA HIS A 413 -3.43 -20.37 6.33
C HIS A 413 -3.47 -20.65 4.83
N GLN A 414 -4.56 -20.28 4.15
CA GLN A 414 -4.65 -20.40 2.69
C GLN A 414 -3.66 -19.46 1.99
N ASN A 415 -3.62 -18.17 2.34
CA ASN A 415 -2.70 -17.25 1.65
C ASN A 415 -1.24 -17.57 1.91
N LEU A 416 -0.89 -18.02 3.12
CA LEU A 416 0.49 -18.43 3.41
C LEU A 416 0.93 -19.59 2.51
N ARG A 417 0.01 -20.52 2.20
CA ARG A 417 0.27 -21.61 1.24
C ARG A 417 0.42 -21.06 -0.18
N GLU A 418 -0.53 -20.25 -0.65
CA GLU A 418 -0.49 -19.67 -2.00
C GLU A 418 0.76 -18.79 -2.22
N TYR A 419 1.15 -18.01 -1.21
CA TYR A 419 2.37 -17.20 -1.24
C TYR A 419 3.64 -18.05 -1.30
N ALA A 420 3.70 -19.13 -0.52
CA ALA A 420 4.83 -20.06 -0.55
C ALA A 420 4.96 -20.75 -1.92
N GLU A 421 3.84 -21.17 -2.51
CA GLU A 421 3.78 -21.75 -3.85
C GLU A 421 4.25 -20.75 -4.92
N ALA A 422 3.71 -19.53 -4.93
CA ALA A 422 4.10 -18.49 -5.87
C ALA A 422 5.59 -18.12 -5.77
N ASN A 423 6.14 -18.08 -4.55
CA ASN A 423 7.58 -17.83 -4.34
C ASN A 423 8.45 -18.99 -4.84
N ALA A 424 8.02 -20.23 -4.63
CA ALA A 424 8.73 -21.40 -5.15
C ALA A 424 8.73 -21.38 -6.69
N GLU A 425 7.60 -21.09 -7.32
CA GLU A 425 7.50 -20.94 -8.77
C GLU A 425 8.39 -19.81 -9.30
N ALA A 426 8.39 -18.65 -8.64
CA ALA A 426 9.24 -17.52 -9.01
C ALA A 426 10.75 -17.86 -8.88
N ALA A 427 11.14 -18.60 -7.85
CA ALA A 427 12.50 -19.07 -7.64
C ALA A 427 12.93 -20.04 -8.75
N ILE A 428 12.08 -21.01 -9.09
CA ILE A 428 12.31 -21.94 -10.21
C ILE A 428 12.46 -21.15 -11.51
N ARG A 429 11.53 -20.24 -11.82
CA ARG A 429 11.58 -19.41 -13.03
C ARG A 429 12.87 -18.59 -13.11
N LYS A 430 13.29 -17.99 -11.99
CA LYS A 430 14.54 -17.22 -11.92
C LYS A 430 15.77 -18.11 -12.16
N ALA A 431 15.78 -19.31 -11.58
CA ALA A 431 16.86 -20.27 -11.79
C ALA A 431 16.93 -20.75 -13.25
N THR A 432 15.79 -21.07 -13.87
CA THR A 432 15.71 -21.45 -15.29
C THR A 432 16.21 -20.32 -16.20
N LEU A 433 15.79 -19.07 -15.96
CA LEU A 433 16.27 -17.92 -16.73
C LEU A 433 17.77 -17.69 -16.56
N ALA A 434 18.31 -17.90 -15.36
CA ALA A 434 19.74 -17.81 -15.11
C ALA A 434 20.53 -18.90 -15.85
N ALA A 435 20.02 -20.13 -15.88
CA ALA A 435 20.63 -21.25 -16.63
C ALA A 435 20.65 -20.98 -18.14
N LEU A 436 19.53 -20.55 -18.74
CA LEU A 436 19.47 -20.19 -20.16
C LEU A 436 20.41 -19.04 -20.53
N LYS A 437 20.57 -18.07 -19.62
CA LYS A 437 21.55 -16.97 -19.81
C LYS A 437 22.99 -17.48 -19.75
N GLN A 438 23.29 -18.46 -18.90
CA GLN A 438 24.62 -19.08 -18.85
C GLN A 438 24.90 -19.93 -20.09
N GLU A 439 23.92 -20.68 -20.60
CA GLU A 439 24.05 -21.45 -21.84
C GLU A 439 24.33 -20.54 -23.05
N SER A 440 23.53 -19.48 -23.24
CA SER A 440 23.75 -18.51 -24.33
C SER A 440 25.09 -17.77 -24.19
N GLN A 441 25.55 -17.47 -22.97
CA GLN A 441 26.89 -16.93 -22.75
C GLN A 441 28.00 -17.95 -23.06
N ALA A 442 27.83 -19.22 -22.69
CA ALA A 442 28.79 -20.29 -23.01
C ALA A 442 28.88 -20.53 -24.53
N GLU A 443 27.76 -20.49 -25.25
CA GLU A 443 27.73 -20.53 -26.71
C GLU A 443 28.47 -19.35 -27.35
N SER A 444 28.40 -18.15 -26.74
CA SER A 444 29.13 -16.96 -27.21
C SER A 444 30.64 -16.98 -26.93
N ILE A 445 31.11 -17.81 -25.99
CA ILE A 445 32.53 -17.96 -25.61
C ILE A 445 33.23 -19.04 -26.44
N LEU A 446 32.49 -19.92 -27.12
CA LEU A 446 33.08 -20.86 -28.08
C LEU A 446 33.82 -20.06 -29.18
N PRO A 447 35.13 -20.31 -29.41
CA PRO A 447 35.86 -19.57 -30.42
C PRO A 447 35.19 -19.77 -31.77
N SER A 448 35.00 -18.68 -32.51
CA SER A 448 34.54 -18.65 -33.90
C SER A 448 35.53 -19.28 -34.90
N LYS A 449 36.34 -20.26 -34.47
CA LYS A 449 37.07 -21.15 -35.38
C LYS A 449 36.15 -22.29 -35.77
N GLN A 450 35.98 -22.48 -37.07
CA GLN A 450 35.17 -23.55 -37.67
C GLN A 450 35.54 -24.91 -37.06
N TRP A 451 34.73 -25.39 -36.11
CA TRP A 451 34.80 -26.76 -35.62
C TRP A 451 34.49 -27.68 -36.80
N THR A 452 35.36 -28.67 -37.05
CA THR A 452 35.09 -29.66 -38.10
C THR A 452 33.83 -30.47 -37.74
N PRO A 453 33.15 -31.07 -38.72
CA PRO A 453 31.99 -31.92 -38.46
C PRO A 453 32.27 -33.02 -37.42
N GLU A 454 33.48 -33.61 -37.39
CA GLU A 454 33.84 -34.62 -36.40
C GLU A 454 33.94 -34.04 -34.98
N GLN A 455 34.48 -32.83 -34.83
CA GLN A 455 34.60 -32.18 -33.51
C GLN A 455 33.22 -31.80 -32.96
N ARG A 456 32.27 -31.42 -33.81
CA ARG A 456 30.87 -31.17 -33.40
C ARG A 456 30.16 -32.44 -32.96
N ALA A 457 30.37 -33.54 -33.68
CA ALA A 457 29.79 -34.84 -33.32
C ALA A 457 30.33 -35.35 -31.98
N LEU A 458 31.63 -35.16 -31.71
CA LEU A 458 32.25 -35.54 -30.44
C LEU A 458 31.74 -34.68 -29.27
N LEU A 459 31.60 -33.36 -29.48
CA LEU A 459 31.02 -32.46 -28.49
C LEU A 459 29.57 -32.84 -28.13
N GLN A 460 28.76 -33.19 -29.12
CA GLN A 460 27.38 -33.65 -28.89
C GLN A 460 27.32 -34.97 -28.11
N GLN A 461 28.25 -35.91 -28.36
CA GLN A 461 28.35 -37.15 -27.59
C GLN A 461 28.79 -36.91 -26.13
N LEU A 462 29.72 -35.97 -25.89
CA LEU A 462 30.20 -35.64 -24.54
C LEU A 462 29.17 -34.86 -23.72
N LEU A 463 28.39 -33.97 -24.33
CA LEU A 463 27.28 -33.30 -23.64
C LEU A 463 26.16 -34.28 -23.29
N ALA A 464 25.94 -35.32 -24.10
CA ALA A 464 24.95 -36.36 -23.84
C ALA A 464 25.29 -37.27 -22.65
N THR A 465 26.54 -37.27 -22.15
CA THR A 465 26.93 -37.99 -20.93
C THR A 465 26.79 -37.16 -19.65
N GLY A 466 26.27 -35.93 -19.74
CA GLY A 466 25.99 -35.06 -18.59
C GLY A 466 27.16 -34.17 -18.15
N LEU A 467 28.25 -34.12 -18.91
CA LEU A 467 29.36 -33.18 -18.70
C LEU A 467 28.95 -31.76 -19.11
N THR A 468 29.38 -30.75 -18.35
CA THR A 468 29.08 -29.36 -18.71
C THR A 468 30.03 -28.88 -19.81
N THR A 469 29.60 -27.88 -20.59
CA THR A 469 30.44 -27.27 -21.64
C THR A 469 31.79 -26.78 -21.10
N ARG A 470 31.84 -26.38 -19.83
CA ARG A 470 33.07 -25.96 -19.15
C ARG A 470 34.04 -27.11 -18.91
N ASP A 471 33.55 -28.30 -18.57
CA ASP A 471 34.35 -29.51 -18.35
C ASP A 471 34.99 -29.98 -19.66
N VAL A 472 34.24 -29.92 -20.76
CA VAL A 472 34.74 -30.28 -22.09
C VAL A 472 35.82 -29.30 -22.57
N VAL A 473 35.65 -27.99 -22.35
CA VAL A 473 36.65 -26.98 -22.71
C VAL A 473 37.91 -27.12 -21.87
N ALA A 474 37.80 -27.41 -20.57
CA ALA A 474 38.94 -27.65 -19.69
C ALA A 474 39.74 -28.89 -20.13
N GLU A 475 39.05 -29.95 -20.55
CA GLU A 475 39.70 -31.18 -21.01
C GLU A 475 40.34 -31.02 -22.40
N CYS A 476 39.70 -30.31 -23.32
CA CYS A 476 40.31 -29.95 -24.60
C CYS A 476 41.57 -29.08 -24.43
N ALA A 477 41.57 -28.14 -23.48
CA ALA A 477 42.75 -27.33 -23.16
C ALA A 477 43.90 -28.16 -22.55
N ARG A 478 43.58 -29.22 -21.81
CA ARG A 478 44.56 -30.20 -21.30
C ARG A 478 45.21 -31.01 -22.42
N VAL A 479 44.42 -31.46 -23.41
CA VAL A 479 44.90 -32.25 -24.54
C VAL A 479 45.81 -31.43 -25.46
N ASP A 480 45.54 -30.14 -25.65
CA ASP A 480 46.37 -29.26 -26.48
C ASP A 480 47.76 -28.99 -25.87
N GLN A 481 47.90 -29.07 -24.54
CA GLN A 481 49.21 -28.98 -23.86
C GLN A 481 50.04 -30.27 -23.96
N SER A 482 49.43 -31.41 -24.31
CA SER A 482 50.14 -32.70 -24.47
C SER A 482 50.69 -32.96 -25.87
N LYS A 483 50.48 -32.05 -26.84
CA LYS A 483 50.99 -32.16 -28.21
C LYS A 483 52.38 -31.52 -28.40
N SER A 484 53.26 -31.65 -27.41
CA SER A 484 54.70 -31.45 -27.56
C SER A 484 55.47 -32.68 -27.04
N VAL A 485 55.35 -33.81 -27.76
CA VAL A 485 56.38 -34.85 -27.84
C VAL A 485 56.37 -35.41 -29.26
#